data_AF-A0A8X6FRD6-F1
#
_entry.id   AF-A0A8X6FRD6-F1
#
_cell.length_a   1.000
_cell.length_b   1.000
_cell.length_c   1.000
_cell.angle_alpha   90.00
_cell.angle_beta   90.00
_cell.angle_gamma   90.00
#
_symmetry.space_group_name_H-M   'P 1'
#
loop_
_entity.id
_entity.type
_entity.pdbx_description
1 polymer ?
#
loop_
_entity_poly.entity_id
_entity_poly.type
_entity_poly.pdbx_seq_one_letter_code
_entity_poly.pdbx_strand_id
1 'polypeptide(L)'
;LSTFILSPNMKKKQASDFQKRKHKIGKPLPKGLNVTKTSFKSKKICLDRKYVPDTPSEINLKDVLKALNNRDVNIKYDNFRKLIKYVSNNEDTLSMYFPDILKELGRTLQDNDGKVREQSIELLGQCVNCLTEAQFQSFTTHISLFLKCMMTRNVPMQLDSLKLLDKLLNSHPKVMCHSVHILTNLLNLISVRPEGLRKKPKNRVLIEIINNKITTEALRLEVLARILLFLQAFTANENTNDVMDDKEVHWEGKELLFLPLYRNSGTVPAKLDYSWINKSDSKEFEQFVFELVPVLSDVLSGVAALSSNVEKKSYMSQSVCKLLNIVTEILYCVGEWMYEISSKDKNRDLLKDSEFSYGLKVICQQFLKRFPYSLETRNKKNTKICEMEYMQLNLAICYLYSKFFIDTKPHSPKALTFILDIFKTSGIMCEKSVILILKASTNFIQSDNIQESVKDGIINGLQKLLEVHQFHSLSHMLYSFFMDLSMNYDFKNLMDSEGMHLWFNFIFKELDLMVELKNIKKKFLKYVQQVCARRYPSFMRALNSMQTDTLIRHLQFDDETFQLTVIHLITSLDVISPELLEDIARTITHTDFSLKTTLRMIRFLHSRFNLSEYLHFGKDNLT
;
A
#
# COMPACT_ATOMS: atom_id res chain seq x y z
N LEU A 1 -80.47 45.55 40.65
CA LEU A 1 -81.66 45.78 41.50
C LEU A 1 -81.82 44.62 42.47
N SER A 2 -81.28 44.75 43.67
CA SER A 2 -81.68 43.99 44.87
C SER A 2 -80.92 44.55 46.08
N THR A 3 -81.59 45.51 46.71
CA THR A 3 -81.67 45.80 48.16
C THR A 3 -80.76 45.01 49.10
N PHE A 4 -80.09 45.71 50.02
CA PHE A 4 -80.29 45.51 51.47
C PHE A 4 -79.75 46.72 52.28
N ILE A 5 -80.70 47.60 52.64
CA ILE A 5 -80.93 48.19 53.97
C ILE A 5 -79.70 48.50 54.84
N LEU A 6 -79.41 49.80 54.94
CA LEU A 6 -78.75 50.38 56.11
C LEU A 6 -79.77 50.48 57.26
N SER A 7 -79.37 50.05 58.46
CA SER A 7 -79.96 50.58 59.70
C SER A 7 -78.85 50.84 60.72
N PRO A 8 -78.91 51.94 61.51
CA PRO A 8 -77.77 52.49 62.23
C PRO A 8 -77.78 52.20 63.74
N ASN A 9 -76.59 52.34 64.32
CA ASN A 9 -76.28 52.63 65.73
C ASN A 9 -76.53 51.56 66.80
N MET A 10 -75.49 50.79 67.12
CA MET A 10 -75.28 50.29 68.50
C MET A 10 -73.82 50.43 68.95
N LYS A 11 -73.61 51.43 69.83
CA LYS A 11 -72.66 51.49 70.95
C LYS A 11 -71.19 51.08 70.67
N LYS A 12 -70.33 52.11 70.55
CA LYS A 12 -68.86 52.03 70.67
C LYS A 12 -68.46 51.22 71.92
N LYS A 13 -68.10 49.95 71.76
CA LYS A 13 -67.16 49.28 72.67
C LYS A 13 -65.77 49.76 72.28
N GLN A 14 -65.12 50.54 73.15
CA GLN A 14 -63.69 50.79 73.01
C GLN A 14 -62.99 49.43 72.95
N ALA A 15 -62.49 49.06 71.77
CA ALA A 15 -61.64 47.90 71.63
C ALA A 15 -60.35 48.23 72.39
N SER A 16 -60.00 47.42 73.39
CA SER A 16 -58.72 47.56 74.08
C SER A 16 -57.60 47.36 73.07
N ASP A 17 -56.80 48.40 72.79
CA ASP A 17 -55.72 48.36 71.78
C ASP A 17 -54.67 47.27 72.05
N PHE A 18 -54.55 46.82 73.30
CA PHE A 18 -53.62 45.76 73.69
C PHE A 18 -54.35 44.59 74.33
N GLN A 19 -54.36 43.44 73.64
CA GLN A 19 -54.78 42.16 74.20
C GLN A 19 -53.58 41.26 74.45
N LYS A 20 -53.20 41.07 75.72
CA LYS A 20 -52.22 40.04 76.12
C LYS A 20 -52.84 38.66 75.87
N ARG A 21 -52.26 37.89 74.95
CA ARG A 21 -52.70 36.51 74.71
C ARG A 21 -52.46 35.67 75.97
N LYS A 22 -53.48 34.91 76.39
CA LYS A 22 -53.37 33.99 77.55
C LYS A 22 -52.20 33.03 77.36
N HIS A 23 -51.39 32.87 78.41
CA HIS A 23 -50.24 31.99 78.40
C HIS A 23 -50.71 30.54 78.21
N LYS A 24 -50.25 29.88 77.14
CA LYS A 24 -50.53 28.46 76.88
C LYS A 24 -49.34 27.66 77.39
N ILE A 25 -49.53 26.97 78.51
CA ILE A 25 -48.50 26.14 79.16
C ILE A 25 -48.01 25.09 78.15
N GLY A 26 -46.68 24.95 78.02
CA GLY A 26 -46.02 24.02 77.10
C GLY A 26 -45.62 24.59 75.73
N LYS A 27 -46.00 25.83 75.38
CA LYS A 27 -45.48 26.53 74.19
C LYS A 27 -44.44 27.58 74.58
N PRO A 28 -43.37 27.77 73.78
CA PRO A 28 -42.37 28.78 74.09
C PRO A 28 -43.02 30.15 74.19
N LEU A 29 -42.59 30.96 75.16
CA LEU A 29 -43.18 32.27 75.40
C LEU A 29 -43.14 33.11 74.12
N PRO A 30 -44.28 33.68 73.69
CA PRO A 30 -44.29 34.54 72.52
C PRO A 30 -43.36 35.72 72.76
N LYS A 31 -42.54 36.04 71.76
CA LYS A 31 -41.64 37.20 71.81
C LYS A 31 -42.47 38.46 72.09
N GLY A 32 -41.89 39.41 72.83
CA GLY A 32 -42.57 40.66 73.18
C GLY A 32 -43.13 41.37 71.94
N LEU A 33 -44.26 42.07 72.10
CA LEU A 33 -44.97 42.73 71.00
C LEU A 33 -44.10 43.76 70.25
N ASN A 34 -43.04 44.25 70.92
CA ASN A 34 -42.14 45.28 70.42
C ASN A 34 -40.93 44.69 69.67
N VAL A 35 -40.86 43.37 69.49
CA VAL A 35 -39.72 42.70 68.86
C VAL A 35 -39.85 42.74 67.34
N THR A 36 -39.07 43.61 66.72
CA THR A 36 -38.93 43.69 65.27
C THR A 36 -38.30 42.41 64.72
N LYS A 37 -39.00 41.71 63.82
CA LYS A 37 -38.43 40.55 63.12
C LYS A 37 -37.44 41.03 62.05
N THR A 38 -36.14 40.92 62.33
CA THR A 38 -35.05 41.26 61.39
C THR A 38 -34.69 40.12 60.42
N SER A 39 -35.46 39.03 60.41
CA SER A 39 -35.24 37.91 59.50
C SER A 39 -35.85 38.22 58.11
N PHE A 40 -35.04 38.73 57.19
CA PHE A 40 -35.40 38.80 55.77
C PHE A 40 -34.51 37.84 54.96
N LYS A 41 -35.05 37.32 53.85
CA LYS A 41 -34.29 36.51 52.88
C LYS A 41 -34.24 37.28 51.57
N SER A 42 -33.04 37.72 51.18
CA SER A 42 -32.81 38.28 49.85
C SER A 42 -32.35 37.16 48.91
N LYS A 43 -32.96 37.07 47.72
CA LYS A 43 -32.53 36.16 46.65
C LYS A 43 -31.84 36.97 45.57
N LYS A 44 -30.66 36.51 45.14
CA LYS A 44 -29.91 37.13 44.05
C LYS A 44 -30.63 36.92 42.72
N ILE A 45 -30.78 37.99 41.94
CA ILE A 45 -31.19 37.92 40.53
C ILE A 45 -29.93 37.64 39.72
N CYS A 46 -29.88 36.48 39.05
CA CYS A 46 -28.80 36.15 38.12
C CYS A 46 -29.28 36.45 36.70
N LEU A 47 -28.63 37.43 36.04
CA LEU A 47 -28.87 37.77 34.64
C LEU A 47 -27.99 36.91 33.73
N ASP A 48 -28.55 36.49 32.60
CA ASP A 48 -27.82 35.73 31.58
C ASP A 48 -26.75 36.64 30.93
N ARG A 49 -25.50 36.18 30.86
CA ARG A 49 -24.34 36.92 30.32
C ARG A 49 -24.44 37.29 28.83
N LYS A 50 -25.53 36.95 28.13
CA LYS A 50 -25.68 37.06 26.67
C LYS A 50 -25.78 38.52 26.15
N TYR A 51 -25.72 39.53 27.02
CA TYR A 51 -26.02 40.93 26.69
C TYR A 51 -24.89 41.93 26.99
N VAL A 52 -23.64 41.49 27.17
CA VAL A 52 -22.51 42.41 27.33
C VAL A 52 -21.87 42.68 25.95
N PRO A 53 -21.70 43.95 25.51
CA PRO A 53 -21.03 44.26 24.25
C PRO A 53 -19.52 44.00 24.34
N ASP A 54 -18.99 43.37 23.29
CA ASP A 54 -17.67 42.74 23.18
C ASP A 54 -16.44 43.67 23.31
N THR A 55 -15.51 43.31 24.21
CA THR A 55 -14.07 43.37 23.89
C THR A 55 -13.78 42.34 22.79
N PRO A 56 -12.82 42.54 21.85
CA PRO A 56 -12.61 41.65 20.71
C PRO A 56 -12.48 40.20 21.20
N SER A 57 -13.58 39.45 21.06
CA SER A 57 -13.78 38.23 21.82
C SER A 57 -12.83 37.17 21.29
N GLU A 58 -11.96 36.66 22.17
CA GLU A 58 -11.34 35.36 21.96
C GLU A 58 -12.46 34.39 21.55
N ILE A 59 -12.22 33.67 20.45
CA ILE A 59 -13.22 32.76 19.88
C ILE A 59 -13.50 31.70 20.93
N ASN A 60 -14.68 31.76 21.58
CA ASN A 60 -15.08 30.72 22.52
C ASN A 60 -15.44 29.46 21.72
N LEU A 61 -14.48 28.52 21.65
CA LEU A 61 -14.62 27.27 20.90
C LEU A 61 -15.92 26.53 21.26
N LYS A 62 -16.32 26.52 22.53
CA LYS A 62 -17.56 25.85 22.97
C LYS A 62 -18.81 26.48 22.38
N ASP A 63 -18.83 27.79 22.20
CA ASP A 63 -19.99 28.50 21.63
C ASP A 63 -20.03 28.34 20.11
N VAL A 64 -18.88 28.35 19.43
CA VAL A 64 -18.77 28.06 17.99
C VAL A 64 -19.23 26.63 17.70
N LEU A 65 -18.76 25.64 18.46
CA LEU A 65 -19.16 24.24 18.32
C LEU A 65 -20.67 24.04 18.55
N LYS A 66 -21.26 24.72 19.55
CA LYS A 66 -22.72 24.70 19.74
C LYS A 66 -23.46 25.32 18.57
N ALA A 67 -22.94 26.40 17.98
CA ALA A 67 -23.56 27.08 16.86
C ALA A 67 -23.59 26.25 15.57
N LEU A 68 -22.73 25.23 15.44
CA LEU A 68 -22.80 24.26 14.33
C LEU A 68 -24.08 23.41 14.37
N ASN A 69 -24.74 23.29 15.52
CA ASN A 69 -26.03 22.61 15.65
C ASN A 69 -27.26 23.50 15.38
N ASN A 70 -27.06 24.74 14.92
CA ASN A 70 -28.18 25.61 14.56
C ASN A 70 -29.01 24.98 13.42
N ARG A 71 -30.26 25.42 13.21
CA ARG A 71 -31.03 25.01 12.03
C ARG A 71 -30.66 25.83 10.80
N ASP A 72 -30.21 27.07 11.00
CA ASP A 72 -29.83 27.97 9.91
C ASP A 72 -28.47 27.57 9.31
N VAL A 73 -28.48 27.29 8.01
CA VAL A 73 -27.31 26.90 7.21
C VAL A 73 -26.27 28.03 7.16
N ASN A 74 -26.69 29.28 7.07
CA ASN A 74 -25.77 30.42 7.01
C ASN A 74 -25.01 30.59 8.32
N ILE A 75 -25.71 30.43 9.45
CA ILE A 75 -25.09 30.44 10.78
C ILE A 75 -24.07 29.31 10.89
N LYS A 76 -24.40 28.09 10.45
CA LYS A 76 -23.41 26.99 10.43
C LYS A 76 -22.18 27.35 9.61
N TYR A 77 -22.40 27.87 8.41
CA TYR A 77 -21.33 28.17 7.46
C TYR A 77 -20.36 29.25 7.98
N ASP A 78 -20.89 30.33 8.57
CA ASP A 78 -20.06 31.36 9.20
C ASP A 78 -19.26 30.81 10.39
N ASN A 79 -19.85 29.89 11.16
CA ASN A 79 -19.15 29.24 12.27
C ASN A 79 -18.10 28.22 11.79
N PHE A 80 -18.32 27.53 10.67
CA PHE A 80 -17.27 26.71 10.04
C PHE A 80 -16.05 27.54 9.65
N ARG A 81 -16.26 28.72 9.04
CA ARG A 81 -15.15 29.63 8.70
C ARG A 81 -14.37 30.08 9.92
N LYS A 82 -15.08 30.42 11.00
CA LYS A 82 -14.46 30.76 12.29
C LYS A 82 -13.66 29.59 12.85
N LEU A 83 -14.19 28.37 12.77
CA LEU A 83 -13.55 27.17 13.30
C LEU A 83 -12.33 26.75 12.47
N ILE A 84 -12.40 26.82 11.15
CA ILE A 84 -11.27 26.62 10.24
C ILE A 84 -10.13 27.59 10.61
N LYS A 85 -10.43 28.89 10.73
CA LYS A 85 -9.44 29.90 11.15
C LYS A 85 -8.87 29.62 12.55
N TYR A 86 -9.70 29.13 13.46
CA TYR A 86 -9.27 28.77 14.81
C TYR A 86 -8.30 27.59 14.78
N VAL A 87 -8.57 26.54 14.00
CA VAL A 87 -7.70 25.37 13.86
C VAL A 87 -6.35 25.75 13.27
N SER A 88 -6.33 26.54 12.19
CA SER A 88 -5.07 27.01 11.58
C SER A 88 -4.22 27.87 12.52
N ASN A 89 -4.84 28.56 13.47
CA ASN A 89 -4.12 29.39 14.45
C ASN A 89 -3.63 28.61 15.68
N ASN A 90 -4.10 27.37 15.89
CA ASN A 90 -3.88 26.59 17.12
C ASN A 90 -3.49 25.13 16.84
N GLU A 91 -2.68 24.88 15.80
CA GLU A 91 -2.31 23.53 15.36
C GLU A 91 -1.67 22.70 16.50
N ASP A 92 -0.77 23.30 17.29
CA ASP A 92 -0.06 22.64 18.40
C ASP A 92 -0.99 22.08 19.50
N THR A 93 -2.12 22.74 19.72
CA THR A 93 -3.09 22.37 20.78
C THR A 93 -4.30 21.60 20.23
N LEU A 94 -4.35 21.37 18.91
CA LEU A 94 -5.49 20.74 18.26
C LEU A 94 -5.81 19.37 18.85
N SER A 95 -4.79 18.56 19.16
CA SER A 95 -4.96 17.21 19.71
C SER A 95 -5.80 17.18 20.99
N MET A 96 -5.76 18.24 21.81
CA MET A 96 -6.54 18.34 23.04
C MET A 96 -8.03 18.60 22.79
N TYR A 97 -8.36 19.37 21.75
CA TYR A 97 -9.74 19.78 21.44
C TYR A 97 -10.37 18.99 20.29
N PHE A 98 -9.58 18.19 19.57
CA PHE A 98 -10.04 17.36 18.46
C PHE A 98 -11.21 16.43 18.84
N PRO A 99 -11.28 15.79 20.03
CA PRO A 99 -12.44 14.97 20.40
C PRO A 99 -13.76 15.76 20.39
N ASP A 100 -13.75 17.00 20.89
CA ASP A 100 -14.92 17.87 20.92
C ASP A 100 -15.32 18.32 19.50
N ILE A 101 -14.33 18.66 18.68
CA ILE A 101 -14.54 19.01 17.26
C ILE A 101 -15.11 17.81 16.50
N LEU A 102 -14.51 16.64 16.65
CA LEU A 102 -14.89 15.40 15.96
C LEU A 102 -16.32 14.98 16.30
N LYS A 103 -16.74 15.16 17.55
CA LYS A 103 -18.10 14.88 18.00
C LYS A 103 -19.14 15.71 17.24
N GLU A 104 -18.89 17.00 17.06
CA GLU A 104 -19.81 17.87 16.32
C GLU A 104 -19.71 17.62 14.80
N LEU A 105 -18.51 17.36 14.28
CA LEU A 105 -18.31 16.95 12.89
C LEU A 105 -19.09 15.70 12.52
N GLY A 106 -19.19 14.72 13.41
CA GLY A 106 -19.97 13.50 13.18
C GLY A 106 -21.44 13.75 12.81
N ARG A 107 -22.02 14.86 13.31
CA ARG A 107 -23.39 15.29 12.98
C ARG A 107 -23.44 16.08 11.69
N THR A 108 -22.52 17.03 11.50
CA THR A 108 -22.53 17.93 10.33
C THR A 108 -22.08 17.24 9.04
N LEU A 109 -21.28 16.18 9.13
CA LEU A 109 -20.99 15.25 8.02
C LEU A 109 -22.25 14.54 7.51
N GLN A 110 -23.28 14.42 8.35
CA GLN A 110 -24.55 13.77 8.05
C GLN A 110 -25.68 14.78 7.82
N ASP A 111 -25.35 16.06 7.63
CA ASP A 111 -26.31 17.14 7.41
C ASP A 111 -27.04 16.97 6.06
N ASN A 112 -28.29 17.44 6.00
CA ASN A 112 -29.07 17.40 4.77
C ASN A 112 -28.52 18.36 3.71
N ASP A 113 -27.94 19.49 4.14
CA ASP A 113 -27.36 20.47 3.23
C ASP A 113 -25.95 20.06 2.76
N GLY A 114 -25.74 20.06 1.43
CA GLY A 114 -24.48 19.65 0.83
C GLY A 114 -23.31 20.59 1.13
N LYS A 115 -23.55 21.90 1.27
CA LYS A 115 -22.49 22.87 1.59
C LYS A 115 -22.00 22.69 3.02
N VAL A 116 -22.90 22.38 3.94
CA VAL A 116 -22.54 22.06 5.33
C VAL A 116 -21.65 20.82 5.40
N ARG A 117 -22.02 19.76 4.66
CA ARG A 117 -21.20 18.54 4.57
C ARG A 117 -19.82 18.84 3.97
N GLU A 118 -19.76 19.60 2.89
CA GLU A 118 -18.51 20.00 2.24
C GLU A 118 -17.56 20.75 3.18
N GLN A 119 -18.07 21.73 3.93
CA GLN A 119 -17.26 22.44 4.93
C GLN A 119 -16.82 21.54 6.10
N SER A 120 -17.66 20.57 6.47
CA SER A 120 -17.31 19.59 7.50
C SER A 120 -16.16 18.68 7.05
N ILE A 121 -16.18 18.25 5.78
CA ILE A 121 -15.12 17.46 5.17
C ILE A 121 -13.83 18.28 5.05
N GLU A 122 -13.95 19.57 4.70
CA GLU A 122 -12.80 20.48 4.64
C GLU A 122 -12.13 20.63 6.01
N LEU A 123 -12.92 20.99 7.02
CA LEU A 123 -12.43 21.14 8.39
C LEU A 123 -11.83 19.84 8.93
N LEU A 124 -12.49 18.69 8.72
CA LEU A 124 -11.95 17.40 9.17
C LEU A 124 -10.60 17.10 8.50
N GLY A 125 -10.48 17.35 7.18
CA GLY A 125 -9.23 17.16 6.46
C GLY A 125 -8.09 18.03 7.00
N GLN A 126 -8.37 19.30 7.29
CA GLN A 126 -7.39 20.20 7.90
C GLN A 126 -6.97 19.73 9.28
N CYS A 127 -7.95 19.37 10.12
CA CYS A 127 -7.66 18.86 11.46
C CYS A 127 -6.77 17.61 11.40
N VAL A 128 -7.10 16.66 10.51
CA VAL A 128 -6.35 15.42 10.37
C VAL A 128 -4.92 15.70 9.91
N ASN A 129 -4.69 16.63 8.99
CA ASN A 129 -3.35 17.01 8.54
C ASN A 129 -2.44 17.56 9.65
N CYS A 130 -3.01 18.12 10.72
CA CYS A 130 -2.27 18.62 11.87
C CYS A 130 -1.98 17.55 12.94
N LEU A 131 -2.55 16.33 12.81
CA LEU A 131 -2.33 15.25 13.77
C LEU A 131 -1.18 14.35 13.33
N THR A 132 -0.48 13.78 14.32
CA THR A 132 0.49 12.70 14.07
C THR A 132 -0.23 11.36 13.83
N GLU A 133 0.43 10.39 13.18
CA GLU A 133 -0.14 9.06 12.94
C GLU A 133 -0.69 8.39 14.23
N ALA A 134 0.05 8.47 15.33
CA ALA A 134 -0.36 7.90 16.62
C ALA A 134 -1.59 8.60 17.23
N GLN A 135 -1.68 9.92 17.10
CA GLN A 135 -2.85 10.68 17.55
C GLN A 135 -4.07 10.35 16.69
N PHE A 136 -3.91 10.35 15.37
CA PHE A 136 -4.98 10.02 14.43
C PHE A 136 -5.50 8.59 14.63
N GLN A 137 -4.60 7.63 14.88
CA GLN A 137 -4.96 6.23 15.15
C GLN A 137 -6.00 6.09 16.26
N SER A 138 -5.91 6.91 17.31
CA SER A 138 -6.86 6.91 18.45
C SER A 138 -8.31 7.28 18.05
N PHE A 139 -8.50 7.95 16.91
CA PHE A 139 -9.81 8.42 16.45
C PHE A 139 -10.35 7.64 15.25
N THR A 140 -9.57 6.73 14.68
CA THR A 140 -9.91 5.95 13.48
C THR A 140 -11.25 5.24 13.58
N THR A 141 -11.54 4.56 14.70
CA THR A 141 -12.82 3.85 14.90
C THR A 141 -14.02 4.77 14.75
N HIS A 142 -13.95 5.99 15.30
CA HIS A 142 -15.03 6.98 15.22
C HIS A 142 -15.19 7.52 13.80
N ILE A 143 -14.07 7.82 13.14
CA ILE A 143 -14.07 8.31 11.75
C ILE A 143 -14.60 7.25 10.79
N SER A 144 -14.17 5.99 10.94
CA SER A 144 -14.68 4.84 10.18
C SER A 144 -16.17 4.63 10.38
N LEU A 145 -16.70 4.88 11.58
CA LEU A 145 -18.13 4.84 11.84
C LEU A 145 -18.87 5.95 11.08
N PHE A 146 -18.36 7.18 11.08
CA PHE A 146 -18.97 8.27 10.31
C PHE A 146 -18.96 7.99 8.81
N LEU A 147 -17.84 7.50 8.27
CA LEU A 147 -17.74 7.06 6.88
C LEU A 147 -18.79 5.98 6.57
N LYS A 148 -18.90 4.95 7.41
CA LYS A 148 -19.90 3.89 7.25
C LYS A 148 -21.31 4.46 7.21
N CYS A 149 -21.67 5.35 8.13
CA CYS A 149 -22.97 5.99 8.16
C CYS A 149 -23.24 6.81 6.89
N MET A 150 -22.27 7.56 6.37
CA MET A 150 -22.43 8.32 5.12
C MET A 150 -22.60 7.40 3.90
N MET A 151 -21.84 6.29 3.86
CA MET A 151 -21.90 5.30 2.77
C MET A 151 -23.25 4.54 2.70
N THR A 152 -24.01 4.47 3.78
CA THR A 152 -25.28 3.69 3.81
C THR A 152 -26.56 4.51 3.66
N ARG A 153 -26.50 5.85 3.64
CA ARG A 153 -27.72 6.70 3.70
C ARG A 153 -28.36 7.01 2.35
N ASN A 154 -27.78 7.95 1.59
CA ASN A 154 -28.33 8.40 0.31
C ASN A 154 -27.21 8.70 -0.69
N VAL A 155 -27.54 8.72 -1.99
CA VAL A 155 -26.53 8.87 -3.05
C VAL A 155 -25.67 10.14 -2.91
N PRO A 156 -26.22 11.33 -2.58
CA PRO A 156 -25.39 12.52 -2.34
C PRO A 156 -24.40 12.37 -1.18
N MET A 157 -24.82 11.80 -0.05
CA MET A 157 -23.93 11.55 1.10
C MET A 157 -22.90 10.46 0.79
N GLN A 158 -23.27 9.46 -0.01
CA GLN A 158 -22.34 8.44 -0.50
C GLN A 158 -21.21 9.08 -1.33
N LEU A 159 -21.55 9.99 -2.26
CA LEU A 159 -20.54 10.71 -3.04
C LEU A 159 -19.64 11.59 -2.16
N ASP A 160 -20.21 12.29 -1.18
CA ASP A 160 -19.43 13.09 -0.23
C ASP A 160 -18.56 12.21 0.69
N SER A 161 -18.98 10.97 0.99
CA SER A 161 -18.16 10.02 1.75
C SER A 161 -16.90 9.59 1.00
N LEU A 162 -16.96 9.52 -0.34
CA LEU A 162 -15.78 9.23 -1.18
C LEU A 162 -14.77 10.39 -1.10
N LYS A 163 -15.24 11.64 -1.15
CA LYS A 163 -14.37 12.83 -0.97
C LYS A 163 -13.72 12.85 0.41
N LEU A 164 -14.48 12.48 1.45
CA LEU A 164 -13.92 12.37 2.79
C LEU A 164 -12.83 11.30 2.86
N LEU A 165 -13.10 10.12 2.28
CA LEU A 165 -12.13 9.04 2.23
C LEU A 165 -10.84 9.47 1.49
N ASP A 166 -10.96 10.18 0.37
CA ASP A 166 -9.81 10.69 -0.38
C ASP A 166 -8.92 11.59 0.51
N LYS A 167 -9.50 12.48 1.32
CA LYS A 167 -8.75 13.32 2.26
C LYS A 167 -8.05 12.53 3.36
N LEU A 168 -8.71 11.49 3.88
CA LEU A 168 -8.16 10.64 4.93
C LEU A 168 -7.02 9.76 4.41
N LEU A 169 -7.14 9.20 3.20
CA LEU A 169 -6.09 8.42 2.55
C LEU A 169 -4.89 9.30 2.15
N ASN A 170 -5.12 10.54 1.71
CA ASN A 170 -4.02 11.45 1.37
C ASN A 170 -3.21 11.90 2.58
N SER A 171 -3.83 11.97 3.77
CA SER A 171 -3.19 12.45 5.00
C SER A 171 -2.53 11.32 5.80
N HIS A 172 -3.25 10.21 6.02
CA HIS A 172 -2.83 9.10 6.86
C HIS A 172 -3.09 7.73 6.18
N PRO A 173 -2.45 7.44 5.02
CA PRO A 173 -2.71 6.23 4.26
C PRO A 173 -2.43 4.96 5.10
N LYS A 174 -1.36 5.00 5.91
CA LYS A 174 -0.95 3.87 6.75
C LYS A 174 -1.98 3.47 7.77
N VAL A 175 -2.61 4.45 8.40
CA VAL A 175 -3.57 4.19 9.47
C VAL A 175 -4.92 3.74 8.87
N MET A 176 -5.35 4.39 7.80
CA MET A 176 -6.65 4.11 7.18
C MET A 176 -6.73 2.76 6.49
N CYS A 177 -5.63 2.27 5.89
CA CYS A 177 -5.62 1.03 5.10
C CYS A 177 -5.85 -0.25 5.93
N HIS A 178 -5.76 -0.18 7.26
CA HIS A 178 -6.01 -1.33 8.13
C HIS A 178 -7.50 -1.65 8.33
N SER A 179 -8.40 -0.73 7.98
CA SER A 179 -9.83 -0.94 8.21
C SER A 179 -10.51 -1.65 7.03
N VAL A 180 -10.48 -2.99 7.02
CA VAL A 180 -11.14 -3.83 5.99
C VAL A 180 -12.65 -3.56 5.87
N HIS A 181 -13.29 -3.12 6.96
CA HIS A 181 -14.70 -2.73 6.94
C HIS A 181 -14.98 -1.56 5.97
N ILE A 182 -14.05 -0.62 5.79
CA ILE A 182 -14.19 0.47 4.83
C ILE A 182 -14.23 -0.09 3.41
N LEU A 183 -13.34 -1.02 3.07
CA LEU A 183 -13.32 -1.71 1.77
C LEU A 183 -14.64 -2.44 1.50
N THR A 184 -15.17 -3.13 2.51
CA THR A 184 -16.46 -3.82 2.39
C THR A 184 -17.61 -2.83 2.17
N ASN A 185 -17.59 -1.69 2.85
CA ASN A 185 -18.60 -0.62 2.66
C ASN A 185 -18.49 0.01 1.27
N LEU A 186 -17.27 0.25 0.75
CA LEU A 186 -17.05 0.71 -0.63
C LEU A 186 -17.63 -0.29 -1.64
N LEU A 187 -17.39 -1.59 -1.44
CA LEU A 187 -17.95 -2.63 -2.31
C LEU A 187 -19.48 -2.65 -2.25
N ASN A 188 -20.08 -2.36 -1.09
CA ASN A 188 -21.53 -2.24 -0.93
C ASN A 188 -22.14 -1.02 -1.66
N LEU A 189 -21.34 -0.02 -2.06
CA LEU A 189 -21.82 1.11 -2.87
C LEU A 189 -22.11 0.70 -4.33
N ILE A 190 -21.48 -0.37 -4.82
CA ILE A 190 -21.59 -0.82 -6.21
C ILE A 190 -22.22 -2.21 -6.35
N SER A 191 -22.38 -2.93 -5.24
CA SER A 191 -22.92 -4.29 -5.23
C SER A 191 -23.74 -4.57 -3.97
N VAL A 192 -24.75 -5.42 -4.08
CA VAL A 192 -25.62 -5.86 -2.96
C VAL A 192 -25.61 -7.37 -2.86
N ARG A 193 -25.70 -7.89 -1.63
CA ARG A 193 -25.98 -9.31 -1.41
C ARG A 193 -27.50 -9.52 -1.47
N PRO A 194 -28.02 -10.41 -2.33
CA PRO A 194 -29.45 -10.68 -2.36
C PRO A 194 -29.88 -11.36 -1.05
N GLU A 195 -30.61 -10.64 -0.20
CA GLU A 195 -31.22 -11.20 1.00
C GLU A 195 -32.54 -11.89 0.62
N GLY A 196 -32.73 -13.18 0.99
CA GLY A 196 -34.04 -13.84 0.93
C GLY A 196 -34.17 -15.13 0.10
N LEU A 197 -33.12 -15.61 -0.58
CA LEU A 197 -33.17 -16.91 -1.27
C LEU A 197 -32.78 -18.04 -0.31
N ARG A 198 -33.65 -19.07 -0.20
CA ARG A 198 -33.51 -20.24 0.71
C ARG A 198 -32.21 -21.05 0.53
N LYS A 199 -31.48 -20.81 -0.55
CA LYS A 199 -30.06 -21.14 -0.70
C LYS A 199 -29.32 -19.81 -0.79
N LYS A 200 -28.44 -19.48 0.17
CA LYS A 200 -27.62 -18.27 0.13
C LYS A 200 -26.98 -18.16 -1.27
N PRO A 201 -27.38 -17.24 -2.16
CA PRO A 201 -26.54 -16.93 -3.30
C PRO A 201 -25.29 -16.29 -2.69
N LYS A 202 -24.14 -16.97 -2.77
CA LYS A 202 -22.88 -16.45 -2.23
C LYS A 202 -22.42 -15.20 -3.00
N ASN A 203 -22.90 -15.01 -4.22
CA ASN A 203 -22.43 -13.96 -5.11
C ASN A 203 -23.23 -12.67 -4.96
N ARG A 204 -22.49 -11.56 -4.89
CA ARG A 204 -23.02 -10.19 -4.93
C ARG A 204 -23.58 -9.88 -6.32
N VAL A 205 -24.54 -8.97 -6.40
CA VAL A 205 -25.12 -8.47 -7.65
C VAL A 205 -24.84 -6.97 -7.77
N LEU A 206 -24.50 -6.49 -8.97
CA LEU A 206 -24.24 -5.08 -9.21
C LEU A 206 -25.50 -4.21 -9.04
N ILE A 207 -25.33 -3.05 -8.43
CA ILE A 207 -26.42 -2.06 -8.29
C ILE A 207 -26.52 -1.25 -9.58
N GLU A 208 -27.75 -1.01 -10.04
CA GLU A 208 -28.07 -0.01 -11.05
C GLU A 208 -28.57 1.26 -10.38
N ILE A 209 -27.87 2.39 -10.57
CA ILE A 209 -28.23 3.67 -9.95
C ILE A 209 -28.59 4.66 -11.06
N ILE A 210 -29.88 4.98 -11.15
CA ILE A 210 -30.36 6.05 -12.03
C ILE A 210 -30.36 7.34 -11.22
N ASN A 211 -29.28 8.10 -11.28
CA ASN A 211 -29.19 9.45 -10.70
C ASN A 211 -28.89 10.46 -11.81
N ASN A 212 -29.63 11.57 -11.85
CA ASN A 212 -29.50 12.60 -12.89
C ASN A 212 -28.10 13.25 -12.94
N LYS A 213 -27.28 13.10 -11.89
CA LYS A 213 -25.94 13.71 -11.79
C LYS A 213 -24.76 12.78 -12.12
N ILE A 214 -24.93 11.46 -12.01
CA ILE A 214 -23.84 10.50 -12.23
C ILE A 214 -24.41 9.21 -12.82
N THR A 215 -23.75 8.68 -13.85
CA THR A 215 -24.10 7.38 -14.42
C THR A 215 -23.62 6.26 -13.49
N THR A 216 -24.32 5.11 -13.51
CA THR A 216 -23.89 3.91 -12.76
C THR A 216 -22.43 3.54 -13.06
N GLU A 217 -22.00 3.66 -14.31
CA GLU A 217 -20.62 3.35 -14.74
C GLU A 217 -19.60 4.32 -14.16
N ALA A 218 -19.90 5.62 -14.15
CA ALA A 218 -19.02 6.63 -13.59
C ALA A 218 -18.85 6.43 -12.08
N LEU A 219 -19.93 6.12 -11.35
CA LEU A 219 -19.85 5.80 -9.92
C LEU A 219 -19.02 4.53 -9.68
N ARG A 220 -19.23 3.47 -10.47
CA ARG A 220 -18.44 2.23 -10.37
C ARG A 220 -16.95 2.50 -10.55
N LEU A 221 -16.59 3.30 -11.55
CA LEU A 221 -15.21 3.70 -11.79
C LEU A 221 -14.64 4.49 -10.61
N GLU A 222 -15.40 5.45 -10.07
CA GLU A 222 -14.97 6.24 -8.92
C GLU A 222 -14.72 5.37 -7.68
N VAL A 223 -15.63 4.44 -7.37
CA VAL A 223 -15.50 3.55 -6.21
C VAL A 223 -14.33 2.58 -6.39
N LEU A 224 -14.19 1.96 -7.56
CA LEU A 224 -13.07 1.05 -7.83
C LEU A 224 -11.72 1.79 -7.78
N ALA A 225 -11.64 3.05 -8.22
CA ALA A 225 -10.43 3.85 -8.08
C ALA A 225 -10.04 4.06 -6.61
N ARG A 226 -11.01 4.27 -5.70
CA ARG A 226 -10.71 4.39 -4.26
C ARG A 226 -10.33 3.05 -3.63
N ILE A 227 -10.96 1.96 -4.05
CA ILE A 227 -10.54 0.60 -3.64
C ILE A 227 -9.09 0.38 -4.05
N LEU A 228 -8.71 0.76 -5.29
CA LEU A 228 -7.32 0.68 -5.75
C LEU A 228 -6.36 1.49 -4.87
N LEU A 229 -6.67 2.76 -4.59
CA LEU A 229 -5.84 3.61 -3.72
C LEU A 229 -5.65 2.99 -2.32
N PHE A 230 -6.74 2.44 -1.76
CA PHE A 230 -6.70 1.78 -0.47
C PHE A 230 -5.82 0.53 -0.50
N LEU A 231 -5.93 -0.30 -1.55
CA LEU A 231 -5.11 -1.50 -1.74
C LEU A 231 -3.63 -1.17 -1.98
N GLN A 232 -3.33 -0.12 -2.74
CA GLN A 232 -1.96 0.35 -2.95
C GLN A 232 -1.32 0.87 -1.66
N ALA A 233 -2.08 1.60 -0.84
CA ALA A 233 -1.63 2.02 0.48
C ALA A 233 -1.37 0.81 1.40
N PHE A 234 -2.22 -0.22 1.32
CA PHE A 234 -2.06 -1.45 2.07
C PHE A 234 -0.76 -2.20 1.69
N THR A 235 -0.49 -2.41 0.39
CA THR A 235 0.71 -3.11 -0.07
C THR A 235 2.00 -2.30 0.08
N ALA A 236 1.94 -0.96 0.04
CA ALA A 236 3.12 -0.12 0.23
C ALA A 236 3.68 -0.18 1.67
N ASN A 237 2.84 -0.43 2.67
CA ASN A 237 3.24 -0.41 4.08
C ASN A 237 4.06 -1.62 4.51
N GLU A 238 3.86 -2.78 3.89
CA GLU A 238 4.66 -3.97 4.18
C GLU A 238 6.08 -3.88 3.59
N ASN A 239 6.28 -3.02 2.58
CA ASN A 239 7.58 -2.84 1.90
C ASN A 239 8.53 -1.88 2.61
N THR A 240 8.06 -1.09 3.59
CA THR A 240 8.94 -0.30 4.46
C THR A 240 9.51 -1.20 5.55
N ASN A 241 10.37 -2.14 5.15
CA ASN A 241 11.37 -2.73 6.03
C ASN A 241 12.36 -1.63 6.42
N ASP A 242 11.96 -0.75 7.33
CA ASP A 242 12.90 0.08 8.06
C ASP A 242 13.80 -0.89 8.83
N VAL A 243 15.00 -1.12 8.30
CA VAL A 243 16.06 -1.91 8.93
C VAL A 243 16.46 -1.22 10.22
N MET A 244 15.76 -1.50 11.32
CA MET A 244 16.10 -1.04 12.67
C MET A 244 15.69 -2.11 13.69
N ASP A 245 16.63 -3.00 14.03
CA ASP A 245 16.66 -3.88 15.22
C ASP A 245 15.29 -4.23 15.84
N ASP A 246 14.53 -5.09 15.17
CA ASP A 246 13.48 -5.86 15.83
C ASP A 246 14.15 -6.86 16.78
N LYS A 247 14.25 -6.49 18.07
CA LYS A 247 14.64 -7.43 19.12
C LYS A 247 13.41 -8.24 19.53
N GLU A 248 13.39 -9.51 19.14
CA GLU A 248 12.47 -10.48 19.74
C GLU A 248 12.78 -10.60 21.24
N VAL A 249 11.80 -10.32 22.09
CA VAL A 249 11.91 -10.50 23.54
C VAL A 249 11.12 -11.74 23.93
N HIS A 250 11.81 -12.77 24.41
CA HIS A 250 11.16 -13.95 24.97
C HIS A 250 10.70 -13.65 26.40
N TRP A 251 9.42 -13.88 26.67
CA TRP A 251 8.86 -13.71 28.01
C TRP A 251 8.83 -15.05 28.74
N GLU A 252 9.57 -15.12 29.84
CA GLU A 252 9.50 -16.24 30.78
C GLU A 252 8.68 -15.79 31.99
N GLY A 253 7.52 -16.40 32.22
CA GLY A 253 6.47 -15.91 33.13
C GLY A 253 6.81 -15.83 34.62
N LYS A 254 8.08 -16.02 35.00
CA LYS A 254 8.58 -15.90 36.37
C LYS A 254 9.35 -14.60 36.63
N GLU A 255 9.72 -13.84 35.60
CA GLU A 255 10.43 -12.56 35.76
C GLU A 255 9.59 -11.35 35.30
N LEU A 256 9.69 -10.25 36.04
CA LEU A 256 9.05 -8.98 35.70
C LEU A 256 9.80 -8.34 34.53
N LEU A 257 9.10 -8.18 33.40
CA LEU A 257 9.69 -7.65 32.18
C LEU A 257 9.53 -6.12 32.15
N PHE A 258 10.66 -5.40 32.16
CA PHE A 258 10.69 -3.94 32.06
C PHE A 258 10.87 -3.51 30.61
N LEU A 259 9.79 -3.05 29.97
CA LEU A 259 9.83 -2.48 28.62
C LEU A 259 10.06 -0.96 28.70
N PRO A 260 11.17 -0.43 28.15
CA PRO A 260 11.36 1.01 28.04
C PRO A 260 10.37 1.58 27.01
N LEU A 261 9.34 2.27 27.49
CA LEU A 261 8.32 2.93 26.65
C LEU A 261 8.86 4.15 25.89
N TYR A 262 10.07 4.61 26.21
CA TYR A 262 10.72 5.75 25.58
C TYR A 262 12.18 5.42 25.27
N ARG A 263 12.63 5.82 24.07
CA ARG A 263 14.03 5.83 23.65
C ARG A 263 14.64 7.22 23.95
N ASN A 264 15.97 7.30 23.93
CA ASN A 264 16.72 8.56 24.13
C ASN A 264 16.29 9.35 25.37
N SER A 265 16.41 8.73 26.55
CA SER A 265 16.21 9.42 27.84
C SER A 265 14.82 10.05 28.03
N GLY A 266 13.77 9.50 27.39
CA GLY A 266 12.38 9.95 27.57
C GLY A 266 11.85 10.87 26.46
N THR A 267 12.66 11.19 25.44
CA THR A 267 12.29 12.19 24.41
C THR A 267 11.56 11.63 23.21
N VAL A 268 11.72 10.34 22.93
CA VAL A 268 11.09 9.68 21.77
C VAL A 268 10.29 8.49 22.27
N PRO A 269 8.97 8.41 22.02
CA PRO A 269 8.19 7.23 22.33
C PRO A 269 8.78 6.01 21.62
N ALA A 270 8.91 4.88 22.30
CA ALA A 270 9.25 3.63 21.65
C ALA A 270 8.15 3.30 20.63
N LYS A 271 8.53 3.00 19.38
CA LYS A 271 7.62 2.41 18.39
C LYS A 271 7.23 1.03 18.94
N LEU A 272 6.09 0.96 19.60
CA LEU A 272 5.44 -0.30 19.94
C LEU A 272 4.68 -0.73 18.69
N ASP A 273 5.16 -1.80 18.06
CA ASP A 273 4.38 -2.46 17.02
C ASP A 273 3.22 -3.20 17.68
N TYR A 274 1.99 -2.73 17.44
CA TYR A 274 0.77 -3.35 17.92
C TYR A 274 0.26 -4.46 16.98
N SER A 275 1.10 -4.96 16.07
CA SER A 275 0.78 -6.01 15.08
C SER A 275 0.11 -7.27 15.64
N TRP A 276 0.25 -7.56 16.94
CA TRP A 276 -0.47 -8.65 17.61
C TRP A 276 -1.99 -8.42 17.74
N ILE A 277 -2.47 -7.17 17.70
CA ILE A 277 -3.89 -6.83 17.70
C ILE A 277 -4.53 -7.00 16.31
N ASN A 278 -3.74 -6.92 15.23
CA ASN A 278 -4.24 -6.92 13.83
C ASN A 278 -4.17 -8.28 13.12
N LYS A 279 -3.81 -9.38 13.82
CA LYS A 279 -3.87 -10.73 13.23
C LYS A 279 -5.29 -11.16 12.79
N SER A 280 -6.34 -10.46 13.23
CA SER A 280 -7.71 -10.62 12.74
C SER A 280 -7.89 -10.22 11.28
N ASP A 281 -7.11 -9.25 10.81
CA ASP A 281 -7.41 -8.52 9.57
C ASP A 281 -7.12 -9.36 8.33
N SER A 282 -6.21 -10.34 8.40
CA SER A 282 -5.85 -11.16 7.25
C SER A 282 -7.02 -12.02 6.75
N LYS A 283 -7.84 -12.57 7.67
CA LYS A 283 -9.01 -13.40 7.32
C LYS A 283 -10.18 -12.55 6.83
N GLU A 284 -10.38 -11.38 7.43
CA GLU A 284 -11.41 -10.44 6.98
C GLU A 284 -11.08 -9.88 5.60
N PHE A 285 -9.82 -9.57 5.36
CA PHE A 285 -9.34 -9.11 4.06
C PHE A 285 -9.41 -10.22 3.01
N GLU A 286 -9.06 -11.45 3.36
CA GLU A 286 -9.27 -12.62 2.52
C GLU A 286 -10.74 -12.71 2.12
N GLN A 287 -11.67 -12.69 3.08
CA GLN A 287 -13.11 -12.69 2.80
C GLN A 287 -13.53 -11.53 1.89
N PHE A 288 -12.99 -10.33 2.09
CA PHE A 288 -13.24 -9.20 1.19
C PHE A 288 -12.77 -9.48 -0.24
N VAL A 289 -11.57 -10.05 -0.43
CA VAL A 289 -11.03 -10.40 -1.74
C VAL A 289 -11.89 -11.45 -2.44
N PHE A 290 -12.37 -12.47 -1.71
CA PHE A 290 -13.33 -13.46 -2.20
C PHE A 290 -14.64 -12.82 -2.71
N GLU A 291 -15.07 -11.73 -2.09
CA GLU A 291 -16.26 -10.99 -2.51
C GLU A 291 -16.00 -9.98 -3.63
N LEU A 292 -14.79 -9.45 -3.72
CA LEU A 292 -14.37 -8.49 -4.73
C LEU A 292 -14.25 -9.14 -6.12
N VAL A 293 -13.66 -10.34 -6.21
CA VAL A 293 -13.39 -11.02 -7.49
C VAL A 293 -14.67 -11.22 -8.34
N PRO A 294 -15.78 -11.77 -7.81
CA PRO A 294 -17.02 -11.89 -8.58
C PRO A 294 -17.55 -10.53 -9.07
N VAL A 295 -17.46 -9.49 -8.24
CA VAL A 295 -17.91 -8.13 -8.60
C VAL A 295 -17.07 -7.57 -9.76
N LEU A 296 -15.74 -7.76 -9.73
CA LEU A 296 -14.87 -7.36 -10.84
C LEU A 296 -15.21 -8.11 -12.13
N SER A 297 -15.50 -9.41 -12.05
CA SER A 297 -15.94 -10.22 -13.18
C SER A 297 -17.25 -9.69 -13.80
N ASP A 298 -18.22 -9.31 -12.97
CA ASP A 298 -19.50 -8.76 -13.45
C ASP A 298 -19.31 -7.38 -14.10
N VAL A 299 -18.46 -6.52 -13.51
CA VAL A 299 -18.11 -5.20 -14.09
C VAL A 299 -17.48 -5.36 -15.47
N LEU A 300 -16.54 -6.31 -15.63
CA LEU A 300 -15.90 -6.60 -16.91
C LEU A 300 -16.87 -7.20 -17.93
N SER A 301 -17.79 -8.05 -17.49
CA SER A 301 -18.83 -8.64 -18.35
C SER A 301 -19.74 -7.56 -18.96
N GLY A 302 -20.11 -6.54 -18.18
CA GLY A 302 -20.90 -5.40 -18.68
C GLY A 302 -20.17 -4.61 -19.78
N VAL A 303 -18.85 -4.44 -19.65
CA VAL A 303 -18.01 -3.76 -20.65
C VAL A 303 -17.92 -4.56 -21.96
N ALA A 304 -17.84 -5.89 -21.86
CA ALA A 304 -17.78 -6.77 -23.03
C ALA A 304 -19.08 -6.75 -23.86
N ALA A 305 -20.24 -6.58 -23.21
CA ALA A 305 -21.54 -6.45 -23.85
C ALA A 305 -21.70 -5.11 -24.61
N LEU A 306 -21.14 -4.02 -24.09
CA LEU A 306 -21.21 -2.69 -24.74
C LEU A 306 -20.41 -2.57 -26.04
N SER A 307 -19.57 -3.56 -26.30
CA SER A 307 -18.55 -3.52 -27.36
C SER A 307 -18.71 -4.64 -28.38
N SER A 308 -19.83 -5.39 -28.33
CA SER A 308 -20.16 -6.47 -29.27
C SER A 308 -20.52 -6.00 -30.69
N ASN A 309 -20.58 -4.70 -30.95
CA ASN A 309 -21.00 -4.16 -32.25
C ASN A 309 -19.87 -3.93 -33.26
N VAL A 310 -18.61 -4.27 -32.95
CA VAL A 310 -17.49 -4.09 -33.91
C VAL A 310 -16.62 -5.35 -33.98
N GLU A 311 -17.01 -6.27 -34.85
CA GLU A 311 -16.15 -7.35 -35.30
C GLU A 311 -15.06 -6.78 -36.21
N LYS A 312 -13.83 -6.63 -35.69
CA LYS A 312 -12.57 -7.10 -36.31
C LYS A 312 -11.28 -6.46 -35.80
N LYS A 313 -11.31 -5.46 -34.91
CA LYS A 313 -10.10 -4.94 -34.23
C LYS A 313 -10.43 -4.41 -32.84
N SER A 314 -9.55 -4.67 -31.86
CA SER A 314 -9.70 -4.38 -30.42
C SER A 314 -9.60 -2.89 -30.10
N TYR A 315 -10.47 -2.09 -30.70
CA TYR A 315 -10.54 -0.66 -30.49
C TYR A 315 -11.42 -0.36 -29.28
N MET A 316 -10.86 0.36 -28.31
CA MET A 316 -11.52 0.66 -27.04
C MET A 316 -11.64 2.15 -26.82
N SER A 317 -12.80 2.58 -26.31
CA SER A 317 -12.97 3.95 -25.82
C SER A 317 -12.06 4.21 -24.62
N GLN A 318 -11.70 5.48 -24.40
CA GLN A 318 -10.83 5.88 -23.31
C GLN A 318 -11.41 5.57 -21.92
N SER A 319 -12.74 5.61 -21.76
CA SER A 319 -13.42 5.24 -20.51
C SER A 319 -13.28 3.76 -20.18
N VAL A 320 -13.40 2.89 -21.18
CA VAL A 320 -13.20 1.44 -21.03
C VAL A 320 -11.75 1.11 -20.69
N CYS A 321 -10.79 1.77 -21.33
CA CYS A 321 -9.37 1.59 -21.03
C CYS A 321 -9.05 1.96 -19.57
N LYS A 322 -9.56 3.10 -19.08
CA LYS A 322 -9.39 3.50 -17.68
C LYS A 322 -9.96 2.46 -16.71
N LEU A 323 -11.14 1.93 -16.99
CA LEU A 323 -11.75 0.90 -16.16
C LEU A 323 -10.91 -0.39 -16.16
N LEU A 324 -10.46 -0.85 -17.33
CA LEU A 324 -9.60 -2.04 -17.43
C LEU A 324 -8.30 -1.84 -16.66
N ASN A 325 -7.65 -0.68 -16.78
CA ASN A 325 -6.45 -0.34 -16.01
C ASN A 325 -6.70 -0.44 -14.51
N ILE A 326 -7.78 0.16 -14.01
CA ILE A 326 -8.13 0.10 -12.58
C ILE A 326 -8.34 -1.36 -12.15
N VAL A 327 -9.09 -2.15 -12.91
CA VAL A 327 -9.35 -3.57 -12.58
C VAL A 327 -8.05 -4.38 -12.60
N THR A 328 -7.17 -4.18 -13.59
CA THR A 328 -5.88 -4.89 -13.64
C THR A 328 -4.96 -4.51 -12.49
N GLU A 329 -4.95 -3.23 -12.08
CA GLU A 329 -4.15 -2.77 -10.95
C GLU A 329 -4.68 -3.27 -9.61
N ILE A 330 -6.01 -3.37 -9.46
CA ILE A 330 -6.63 -4.01 -8.29
C ILE A 330 -6.20 -5.48 -8.21
N LEU A 331 -6.30 -6.22 -9.31
CA LEU A 331 -5.89 -7.62 -9.37
C LEU A 331 -4.38 -7.80 -9.16
N TYR A 332 -3.58 -6.82 -9.58
CA TYR A 332 -2.15 -6.78 -9.29
C TYR A 332 -1.92 -6.69 -7.78
N CYS A 333 -2.58 -5.75 -7.08
CA CYS A 333 -2.46 -5.61 -5.63
C CYS A 333 -2.91 -6.89 -4.90
N VAL A 334 -4.00 -7.51 -5.35
CA VAL A 334 -4.47 -8.81 -4.82
C VAL A 334 -3.43 -9.91 -5.05
N GLY A 335 -2.81 -9.97 -6.23
CA GLY A 335 -1.78 -10.96 -6.56
C GLY A 335 -0.50 -10.82 -5.73
N GLU A 336 -0.06 -9.59 -5.45
CA GLU A 336 1.08 -9.32 -4.56
C GLU A 336 0.76 -9.75 -3.12
N TRP A 337 -0.40 -9.35 -2.59
CA TRP A 337 -0.84 -9.75 -1.25
C TRP A 337 -0.93 -11.29 -1.09
N MET A 338 -1.46 -11.99 -2.10
CA MET A 338 -1.50 -13.46 -2.08
C MET A 338 -0.11 -14.09 -2.06
N TYR A 339 0.85 -13.52 -2.79
CA TYR A 339 2.22 -13.99 -2.79
C TYR A 339 2.89 -13.81 -1.42
N GLU A 340 2.69 -12.65 -0.79
CA GLU A 340 3.21 -12.38 0.55
C GLU A 340 2.65 -13.38 1.57
N ILE A 341 1.35 -13.66 1.54
CA ILE A 341 0.74 -14.67 2.41
C ILE A 341 1.32 -16.06 2.17
N SER A 342 1.44 -16.46 0.90
CA SER A 342 2.00 -17.77 0.54
C SER A 342 3.47 -17.92 0.97
N SER A 343 4.24 -16.81 0.93
CA SER A 343 5.63 -16.79 1.40
C SER A 343 5.75 -16.95 2.92
N LYS A 344 4.81 -16.35 3.68
CA LYS A 344 4.78 -16.40 5.15
C LYS A 344 4.19 -17.71 5.69
N ASP A 345 3.24 -18.31 4.98
CA ASP A 345 2.57 -19.56 5.38
C ASP A 345 2.43 -20.52 4.18
N LYS A 346 3.39 -21.45 4.05
CA LYS A 346 3.44 -22.44 2.95
C LYS A 346 2.19 -23.33 2.86
N ASN A 347 1.39 -23.42 3.92
CA ASN A 347 0.17 -24.23 3.94
C ASN A 347 -1.08 -23.49 3.46
N ARG A 348 -1.05 -22.14 3.38
CA ARG A 348 -2.16 -21.31 2.92
C ARG A 348 -2.01 -20.91 1.46
N ASP A 349 -2.24 -21.87 0.58
CA ASP A 349 -2.37 -21.58 -0.85
C ASP A 349 -3.84 -21.32 -1.20
N LEU A 350 -4.20 -20.03 -1.28
CA LEU A 350 -5.56 -19.57 -1.62
C LEU A 350 -5.99 -19.97 -3.04
N LEU A 351 -5.05 -20.28 -3.94
CA LEU A 351 -5.37 -20.74 -5.30
C LEU A 351 -5.95 -22.16 -5.32
N LYS A 352 -5.81 -22.92 -4.22
CA LYS A 352 -6.45 -24.23 -4.08
C LYS A 352 -7.96 -24.13 -3.87
N ASP A 353 -8.49 -22.97 -3.48
CA ASP A 353 -9.93 -22.78 -3.43
C ASP A 353 -10.52 -22.77 -4.86
N SER A 354 -11.36 -23.76 -5.13
CA SER A 354 -11.95 -23.96 -6.45
C SER A 354 -12.87 -22.82 -6.89
N GLU A 355 -13.59 -22.18 -5.96
CA GLU A 355 -14.51 -21.08 -6.28
C GLU A 355 -13.72 -19.81 -6.60
N PHE A 356 -12.68 -19.52 -5.80
CA PHE A 356 -11.81 -18.36 -6.01
C PHE A 356 -11.01 -18.45 -7.31
N SER A 357 -10.36 -19.59 -7.56
CA SER A 357 -9.60 -19.76 -8.80
C SER A 357 -10.50 -19.72 -10.02
N TYR A 358 -11.76 -20.20 -9.91
CA TYR A 358 -12.72 -20.09 -11.00
C TYR A 358 -13.07 -18.64 -11.31
N GLY A 359 -13.34 -17.81 -10.30
CA GLY A 359 -13.62 -16.37 -10.50
C GLY A 359 -12.48 -15.64 -11.22
N LEU A 360 -11.24 -15.85 -10.77
CA LEU A 360 -10.07 -15.26 -11.43
C LEU A 360 -9.87 -15.82 -12.86
N LYS A 361 -10.16 -17.12 -13.11
CA LYS A 361 -10.10 -17.72 -14.47
C LYS A 361 -11.05 -17.01 -15.42
N VAL A 362 -12.28 -16.75 -14.98
CA VAL A 362 -13.29 -16.07 -15.80
C VAL A 362 -12.80 -14.68 -16.17
N ILE A 363 -12.27 -13.92 -15.21
CA ILE A 363 -11.71 -12.58 -15.45
C ILE A 363 -10.57 -12.63 -16.48
N CYS A 364 -9.59 -13.52 -16.30
CA CYS A 364 -8.48 -13.62 -17.24
C CYS A 364 -8.92 -14.09 -18.63
N GLN A 365 -9.89 -15.00 -18.74
CA GLN A 365 -10.47 -15.36 -20.03
C GLN A 365 -11.14 -14.15 -20.71
N GLN A 366 -11.79 -13.27 -19.95
CA GLN A 366 -12.38 -12.05 -20.49
C GLN A 366 -11.32 -11.06 -20.99
N PHE A 367 -10.23 -10.87 -20.26
CA PHE A 367 -9.08 -10.08 -20.75
C PHE A 367 -8.48 -10.68 -22.03
N LEU A 368 -8.27 -11.99 -22.06
CA LEU A 368 -7.61 -12.67 -23.18
C LEU A 368 -8.46 -12.80 -24.45
N LYS A 369 -9.80 -12.69 -24.35
CA LYS A 369 -10.70 -12.74 -25.51
C LYS A 369 -10.36 -11.69 -26.57
N ARG A 370 -9.91 -10.49 -26.16
CA ARG A 370 -9.61 -9.37 -27.06
C ARG A 370 -8.16 -8.86 -26.98
N PHE A 371 -7.32 -9.60 -26.28
CA PHE A 371 -5.90 -9.33 -26.18
C PHE A 371 -5.17 -9.62 -27.50
N PRO A 372 -4.20 -8.79 -27.92
CA PRO A 372 -3.75 -7.55 -27.28
C PRO A 372 -4.66 -6.35 -27.59
N TYR A 373 -4.73 -5.39 -26.65
CA TYR A 373 -5.50 -4.15 -26.81
C TYR A 373 -4.69 -3.08 -27.53
N SER A 374 -5.32 -2.30 -28.41
CA SER A 374 -4.67 -1.26 -29.24
C SER A 374 -5.58 -0.05 -29.49
N LEU A 375 -5.01 1.13 -29.74
CA LEU A 375 -5.78 2.35 -30.04
C LEU A 375 -6.29 2.39 -31.49
N GLU A 376 -7.51 2.92 -31.68
CA GLU A 376 -8.06 3.29 -32.99
C GLU A 376 -7.48 4.64 -33.43
N THR A 377 -6.43 4.61 -34.25
CA THR A 377 -5.75 5.84 -34.67
C THR A 377 -6.60 6.64 -35.67
N ARG A 378 -7.31 7.68 -35.21
CA ARG A 378 -7.83 8.74 -36.09
C ARG A 378 -7.02 10.05 -36.05
N ASN A 379 -6.18 10.28 -35.04
CA ASN A 379 -5.40 11.53 -34.92
C ASN A 379 -3.93 11.30 -34.50
N LYS A 380 -2.99 11.68 -35.39
CA LYS A 380 -1.53 11.42 -35.27
C LYS A 380 -0.79 12.23 -34.19
N LYS A 381 -1.43 13.19 -33.51
CA LYS A 381 -0.72 14.12 -32.61
C LYS A 381 -0.60 13.66 -31.13
N ASN A 382 -1.41 12.70 -30.67
CA ASN A 382 -1.41 12.19 -29.28
C ASN A 382 -1.11 10.68 -29.18
N THR A 383 -0.60 10.03 -30.23
CA THR A 383 -0.54 8.56 -30.33
C THR A 383 0.45 7.93 -29.35
N LYS A 384 1.62 8.54 -29.14
CA LYS A 384 2.70 7.94 -28.30
C LYS A 384 2.32 7.75 -26.83
N ILE A 385 1.64 8.73 -26.22
CA ILE A 385 1.26 8.66 -24.80
C ILE A 385 0.20 7.57 -24.60
N CYS A 386 -0.81 7.51 -25.47
CA CYS A 386 -1.80 6.44 -25.40
C CYS A 386 -1.20 5.06 -25.68
N GLU A 387 -0.31 4.92 -26.67
CA GLU A 387 0.38 3.66 -26.99
C GLU A 387 1.11 3.08 -25.76
N MET A 388 1.74 3.93 -24.94
CA MET A 388 2.38 3.50 -23.69
C MET A 388 1.39 3.00 -22.63
N GLU A 389 0.23 3.65 -22.48
CA GLU A 389 -0.82 3.21 -21.54
C GLU A 389 -1.38 1.82 -21.92
N TYR A 390 -1.64 1.58 -23.20
CA TYR A 390 -2.10 0.26 -23.67
C TYR A 390 -1.01 -0.81 -23.54
N MET A 391 0.26 -0.46 -23.76
CA MET A 391 1.36 -1.38 -23.55
C MET A 391 1.46 -1.80 -22.08
N GLN A 392 1.34 -0.85 -21.14
CA GLN A 392 1.31 -1.15 -19.71
C GLN A 392 0.11 -2.04 -19.35
N LEU A 393 -1.08 -1.76 -19.87
CA LEU A 393 -2.26 -2.60 -19.68
C LEU A 393 -2.02 -4.04 -20.14
N ASN A 394 -1.53 -4.20 -21.37
CA ASN A 394 -1.25 -5.52 -21.94
C ASN A 394 -0.20 -6.28 -21.10
N LEU A 395 0.85 -5.61 -20.64
CA LEU A 395 1.86 -6.18 -19.77
C LEU A 395 1.32 -6.56 -18.38
N ALA A 396 0.44 -5.73 -17.81
CA ALA A 396 -0.24 -6.05 -16.56
C ALA A 396 -1.09 -7.31 -16.72
N ILE A 397 -1.81 -7.46 -17.83
CA ILE A 397 -2.58 -8.67 -18.14
C ILE A 397 -1.65 -9.89 -18.29
N CYS A 398 -0.51 -9.75 -18.97
CA CYS A 398 0.49 -10.82 -19.06
C CYS A 398 1.00 -11.23 -17.68
N TYR A 399 1.29 -10.27 -16.80
CA TYR A 399 1.67 -10.55 -15.41
C TYR A 399 0.58 -11.31 -14.67
N LEU A 400 -0.67 -10.82 -14.67
CA LEU A 400 -1.79 -11.49 -13.99
C LEU A 400 -2.01 -12.92 -14.50
N TYR A 401 -1.92 -13.10 -15.82
CA TYR A 401 -2.00 -14.43 -16.44
C TYR A 401 -0.88 -15.35 -15.94
N SER A 402 0.36 -14.88 -15.96
CA SER A 402 1.52 -15.64 -15.49
C SER A 402 1.44 -15.98 -14.00
N LYS A 403 0.83 -15.10 -13.19
CA LYS A 403 0.76 -15.26 -11.74
C LYS A 403 -0.31 -16.26 -11.30
N PHE A 404 -1.48 -16.22 -11.95
CA PHE A 404 -2.64 -16.99 -11.50
C PHE A 404 -2.93 -18.25 -12.32
N PHE A 405 -2.47 -18.33 -13.57
CA PHE A 405 -2.98 -19.32 -14.52
C PHE A 405 -1.95 -20.16 -15.23
N ILE A 406 -0.68 -19.93 -14.98
CA ILE A 406 0.39 -20.60 -15.70
C ILE A 406 0.40 -22.12 -15.50
N ASP A 407 -0.05 -22.57 -14.33
CA ASP A 407 -0.12 -23.98 -13.99
C ASP A 407 -1.43 -24.65 -14.43
N THR A 408 -2.37 -23.86 -14.95
CA THR A 408 -3.62 -24.36 -15.52
C THR A 408 -3.45 -24.54 -17.03
N LYS A 409 -3.84 -25.72 -17.55
CA LYS A 409 -3.71 -26.19 -18.95
C LYS A 409 -3.43 -25.10 -20.02
N PRO A 410 -2.57 -25.37 -21.03
CA PRO A 410 -1.84 -24.39 -21.86
C PRO A 410 -2.71 -23.65 -22.91
N HIS A 411 -3.84 -23.09 -22.51
CA HIS A 411 -4.87 -22.62 -23.43
C HIS A 411 -4.78 -21.15 -23.84
N SER A 412 -3.71 -20.41 -23.52
CA SER A 412 -3.45 -19.17 -24.25
C SER A 412 -1.96 -18.87 -24.44
N PRO A 413 -1.36 -19.29 -25.57
CA PRO A 413 -0.04 -18.83 -25.98
C PRO A 413 0.03 -17.31 -26.19
N LYS A 414 -1.11 -16.61 -26.29
CA LYS A 414 -1.20 -15.18 -26.63
C LYS A 414 -0.39 -14.26 -25.72
N ALA A 415 -0.45 -14.46 -24.39
CA ALA A 415 0.25 -13.59 -23.45
C ALA A 415 1.78 -13.77 -23.53
N LEU A 416 2.21 -15.03 -23.68
CA LEU A 416 3.61 -15.38 -23.86
C LEU A 416 4.14 -14.91 -25.22
N THR A 417 3.40 -15.14 -26.31
CA THR A 417 3.79 -14.66 -27.65
C THR A 417 3.91 -13.15 -27.66
N PHE A 418 3.04 -12.44 -26.96
CA PHE A 418 3.12 -10.97 -26.85
C PHE A 418 4.38 -10.50 -26.14
N ILE A 419 4.77 -11.14 -25.02
CA ILE A 419 6.06 -10.84 -24.36
C ILE A 419 7.23 -11.08 -25.31
N LEU A 420 7.24 -12.22 -26.02
CA LEU A 420 8.30 -12.54 -26.98
C LEU A 420 8.33 -11.56 -28.16
N ASP A 421 7.19 -11.06 -28.61
CA ASP A 421 7.10 -10.07 -29.68
C ASP A 421 7.53 -8.67 -29.22
N ILE A 422 7.31 -8.31 -27.94
CA ILE A 422 7.88 -7.09 -27.34
C ILE A 422 9.41 -7.14 -27.39
N PHE A 423 10.01 -8.28 -27.04
CA PHE A 423 11.47 -8.42 -27.08
C PHE A 423 12.05 -8.27 -28.50
N LYS A 424 11.25 -8.52 -29.54
CA LYS A 424 11.66 -8.30 -30.94
C LYS A 424 11.55 -6.84 -31.39
N THR A 425 10.67 -6.05 -30.78
CA THR A 425 10.32 -4.71 -31.26
C THR A 425 11.22 -3.60 -30.71
N SER A 426 12.14 -3.90 -29.78
CA SER A 426 13.29 -3.03 -29.40
C SER A 426 12.93 -1.54 -29.21
N GLY A 427 11.86 -1.25 -28.49
CA GLY A 427 11.44 0.12 -28.18
C GLY A 427 11.91 0.58 -26.79
N ILE A 428 12.07 1.89 -26.61
CA ILE A 428 12.32 2.47 -25.28
C ILE A 428 11.09 2.20 -24.39
N MET A 429 11.29 1.49 -23.29
CA MET A 429 10.23 1.18 -22.33
C MET A 429 10.33 2.06 -21.08
N CYS A 430 9.20 2.30 -20.41
CA CYS A 430 9.21 2.95 -19.10
C CYS A 430 9.51 1.95 -17.98
N GLU A 431 9.93 2.47 -16.82
CA GLU A 431 10.27 1.69 -15.63
C GLU A 431 9.17 0.71 -15.20
N LYS A 432 7.92 1.19 -15.13
CA LYS A 432 6.77 0.36 -14.77
C LYS A 432 6.58 -0.83 -15.74
N SER A 433 6.80 -0.62 -17.03
CA SER A 433 6.68 -1.69 -18.03
C SER A 433 7.80 -2.73 -17.88
N VAL A 434 9.03 -2.31 -17.59
CA VAL A 434 10.15 -3.23 -17.33
C VAL A 434 9.88 -4.08 -16.09
N ILE A 435 9.38 -3.47 -15.00
CA ILE A 435 9.02 -4.20 -13.78
C ILE A 435 7.96 -5.28 -14.06
N LEU A 436 6.90 -4.93 -14.81
CA LEU A 436 5.84 -5.88 -15.16
C LEU A 436 6.37 -7.02 -16.04
N ILE A 437 7.25 -6.72 -17.01
CA ILE A 437 7.90 -7.74 -17.84
C ILE A 437 8.74 -8.67 -16.98
N LEU A 438 9.60 -8.12 -16.12
CA LEU A 438 10.46 -8.92 -15.24
C LEU A 438 9.65 -9.84 -14.34
N LYS A 439 8.59 -9.33 -13.71
CA LYS A 439 7.69 -10.13 -12.88
C LYS A 439 6.98 -11.22 -13.68
N ALA A 440 6.45 -10.88 -14.87
CA ALA A 440 5.80 -11.86 -15.73
C ALA A 440 6.80 -12.95 -16.18
N SER A 441 7.98 -12.55 -16.65
CA SER A 441 9.07 -13.45 -17.05
C SER A 441 9.50 -14.36 -15.91
N THR A 442 9.61 -13.85 -14.68
CA THR A 442 9.92 -14.67 -13.49
C THR A 442 8.91 -15.81 -13.34
N ASN A 443 7.62 -15.48 -13.34
CA ASN A 443 6.56 -16.48 -13.22
C ASN A 443 6.59 -17.47 -14.40
N PHE A 444 6.83 -16.99 -15.63
CA PHE A 444 6.96 -17.85 -16.82
C PHE A 444 8.14 -18.82 -16.73
N ILE A 445 9.27 -18.38 -16.19
CA ILE A 445 10.44 -19.24 -16.01
C ILE A 445 10.21 -20.25 -14.87
N GLN A 446 9.49 -19.85 -13.80
CA GLN A 446 9.18 -20.71 -12.66
C GLN A 446 8.17 -21.83 -12.98
N SER A 447 7.28 -21.65 -13.95
CA SER A 447 6.28 -22.68 -14.23
C SER A 447 6.86 -23.93 -14.88
N ASP A 448 6.44 -25.10 -14.37
CA ASP A 448 6.82 -26.41 -14.89
C ASP A 448 6.15 -26.75 -16.23
N ASN A 449 5.03 -26.08 -16.55
CA ASN A 449 4.24 -26.35 -17.75
C ASN A 449 4.85 -25.78 -19.05
N ILE A 450 5.94 -25.03 -18.95
CA ILE A 450 6.54 -24.33 -20.08
C ILE A 450 7.80 -25.04 -20.55
N GLN A 451 7.87 -25.27 -21.86
CA GLN A 451 9.04 -25.88 -22.51
C GLN A 451 10.30 -25.04 -22.26
N GLU A 452 11.41 -25.73 -22.02
CA GLU A 452 12.72 -25.10 -21.73
C GLU A 452 13.18 -24.16 -22.85
N SER A 453 12.93 -24.50 -24.12
CA SER A 453 13.20 -23.64 -25.27
C SER A 453 12.49 -22.27 -25.23
N VAL A 454 11.30 -22.21 -24.63
CA VAL A 454 10.56 -20.97 -24.44
C VAL A 454 11.17 -20.16 -23.31
N LYS A 455 11.58 -20.81 -22.20
CA LYS A 455 12.28 -20.15 -21.09
C LYS A 455 13.58 -19.51 -21.57
N ASP A 456 14.33 -20.20 -22.42
CA ASP A 456 15.52 -19.68 -23.09
C ASP A 456 15.19 -18.49 -24.00
N GLY A 457 14.09 -18.57 -24.74
CA GLY A 457 13.59 -17.45 -25.55
C GLY A 457 13.30 -16.19 -24.73
N ILE A 458 12.75 -16.35 -23.51
CA ILE A 458 12.50 -15.24 -22.58
C ILE A 458 13.82 -14.65 -22.09
N ILE A 459 14.78 -15.48 -21.68
CA ILE A 459 16.11 -15.01 -21.23
C ILE A 459 16.82 -14.22 -22.33
N ASN A 460 16.85 -14.78 -23.54
CA ASN A 460 17.44 -14.12 -24.70
C ASN A 460 16.77 -12.77 -24.99
N GLY A 461 15.45 -12.69 -24.83
CA GLY A 461 14.69 -11.46 -24.97
C GLY A 461 15.05 -10.41 -23.91
N LEU A 462 15.17 -10.82 -22.65
CA LEU A 462 15.58 -9.95 -21.54
C LEU A 462 17.01 -9.44 -21.68
N GLN A 463 17.92 -10.28 -22.18
CA GLN A 463 19.29 -9.87 -22.47
C GLN A 463 19.34 -8.82 -23.60
N LYS A 464 18.58 -9.01 -24.69
CA LYS A 464 18.46 -7.99 -25.74
C LYS A 464 17.92 -6.67 -25.18
N LEU A 465 16.97 -6.74 -24.26
CA LEU A 465 16.44 -5.55 -23.58
C LEU A 465 17.51 -4.87 -22.72
N LEU A 466 18.36 -5.64 -22.03
CA LEU A 466 19.52 -5.12 -21.31
C LEU A 466 20.51 -4.42 -22.26
N GLU A 467 20.79 -5.00 -23.43
CA GLU A 467 21.67 -4.41 -24.44
C GLU A 467 21.16 -3.07 -24.98
N VAL A 468 19.86 -2.96 -25.23
CA VAL A 468 19.23 -1.70 -25.67
C VAL A 468 19.27 -0.63 -24.57
N HIS A 469 19.23 -1.03 -23.29
CA HIS A 469 19.10 -0.13 -22.14
C HIS A 469 20.36 0.01 -21.27
N GLN A 470 21.55 -0.35 -21.78
CA GLN A 470 22.81 -0.39 -21.01
C GLN A 470 23.10 0.89 -20.20
N PHE A 471 22.72 2.07 -20.71
CA PHE A 471 23.01 3.37 -20.09
C PHE A 471 21.83 4.00 -19.32
N HIS A 472 20.72 3.26 -19.15
CA HIS A 472 19.55 3.77 -18.44
C HIS A 472 19.52 3.27 -16.99
N SER A 473 18.85 4.00 -16.09
CA SER A 473 18.51 3.55 -14.72
C SER A 473 17.85 2.17 -14.67
N LEU A 474 17.20 1.74 -15.76
CA LEU A 474 16.51 0.45 -15.88
C LEU A 474 17.47 -0.73 -15.92
N SER A 475 18.73 -0.53 -16.33
CA SER A 475 19.75 -1.57 -16.38
C SER A 475 19.94 -2.21 -15.00
N HIS A 476 19.93 -1.43 -13.92
CA HIS A 476 20.08 -1.93 -12.55
C HIS A 476 19.01 -2.98 -12.18
N MET A 477 17.76 -2.79 -12.62
CA MET A 477 16.69 -3.76 -12.36
C MET A 477 16.91 -5.08 -13.10
N LEU A 478 17.36 -5.00 -14.37
CA LEU A 478 17.70 -6.18 -15.16
C LEU A 478 18.92 -6.91 -14.58
N TYR A 479 19.93 -6.15 -14.13
CA TYR A 479 21.08 -6.71 -13.41
C TYR A 479 20.63 -7.47 -12.17
N SER A 480 19.83 -6.84 -11.30
CA SER A 480 19.30 -7.47 -10.09
C SER A 480 18.53 -8.74 -10.43
N PHE A 481 17.66 -8.67 -11.44
CA PHE A 481 16.88 -9.83 -11.88
C PHE A 481 17.77 -11.02 -12.29
N PHE A 482 18.76 -10.81 -13.15
CA PHE A 482 19.65 -11.90 -13.57
C PHE A 482 20.54 -12.41 -12.43
N MET A 483 20.95 -11.52 -11.53
CA MET A 483 21.66 -11.92 -10.32
C MET A 483 20.80 -12.84 -9.45
N ASP A 484 19.57 -12.42 -9.15
CA ASP A 484 18.63 -13.18 -8.34
C ASP A 484 18.28 -14.53 -8.99
N LEU A 485 18.06 -14.53 -10.32
CA LEU A 485 17.80 -15.73 -11.10
C LEU A 485 18.96 -16.74 -10.98
N SER A 486 20.20 -16.29 -11.18
CA SER A 486 21.38 -17.15 -11.11
C SER A 486 21.73 -17.62 -9.69
N MET A 487 21.25 -16.89 -8.67
CA MET A 487 21.47 -17.21 -7.27
C MET A 487 20.40 -18.16 -6.73
N ASN A 488 19.23 -18.26 -7.37
CA ASN A 488 18.21 -19.21 -6.97
C ASN A 488 18.50 -20.62 -7.50
N TYR A 489 18.51 -21.61 -6.59
CA TYR A 489 18.76 -23.02 -6.91
C TYR A 489 17.64 -23.67 -7.74
N ASP A 490 16.43 -23.14 -7.66
CA ASP A 490 15.27 -23.67 -8.38
C ASP A 490 15.44 -23.58 -9.90
N PHE A 491 16.31 -22.67 -10.38
CA PHE A 491 16.57 -22.48 -11.82
C PHE A 491 17.85 -23.15 -12.31
N LYS A 492 18.40 -24.13 -11.58
CA LYS A 492 19.68 -24.76 -11.94
C LYS A 492 19.73 -25.26 -13.39
N ASN A 493 18.64 -25.86 -13.89
CA ASN A 493 18.59 -26.42 -15.26
C ASN A 493 18.70 -25.31 -16.33
N LEU A 494 18.16 -24.14 -16.03
CA LEU A 494 18.19 -22.98 -16.92
C LEU A 494 19.59 -22.36 -17.01
N MET A 495 20.46 -22.63 -16.04
CA MET A 495 21.83 -22.09 -16.01
C MET A 495 22.69 -22.62 -17.15
N ASP A 496 22.31 -23.73 -17.77
CA ASP A 496 23.00 -24.34 -18.90
C ASP A 496 22.49 -23.82 -20.25
N SER A 497 21.46 -22.98 -20.24
CA SER A 497 20.91 -22.34 -21.44
C SER A 497 21.91 -21.44 -22.14
N GLU A 498 21.69 -21.26 -23.44
CA GLU A 498 22.48 -20.34 -24.26
C GLU A 498 22.23 -18.87 -23.84
N GLY A 499 21.02 -18.54 -23.40
CA GLY A 499 20.71 -17.21 -22.90
C GLY A 499 21.49 -16.84 -21.64
N MET A 500 21.67 -17.79 -20.72
CA MET A 500 22.54 -17.58 -19.56
C MET A 500 24.01 -17.48 -19.94
N HIS A 501 24.48 -18.23 -20.95
CA HIS A 501 25.83 -18.08 -21.48
C HIS A 501 26.10 -16.65 -21.97
N LEU A 502 25.16 -16.06 -22.71
CA LEU A 502 25.26 -14.68 -23.18
C LEU A 502 25.26 -13.65 -22.03
N TRP A 503 24.42 -13.86 -21.00
CA TRP A 503 24.47 -13.06 -19.78
C TRP A 503 25.83 -13.14 -19.06
N PHE A 504 26.44 -14.33 -18.98
CA PHE A 504 27.76 -14.46 -18.39
C PHE A 504 28.86 -13.78 -19.22
N ASN A 505 28.78 -13.84 -20.56
CA ASN A 505 29.64 -13.03 -21.42
C ASN A 505 29.45 -11.53 -21.17
N PHE A 506 28.21 -11.09 -20.92
CA PHE A 506 27.92 -9.71 -20.57
C PHE A 506 28.58 -9.31 -19.23
N ILE A 507 28.54 -10.18 -18.21
CA ILE A 507 29.20 -9.93 -16.92
C ILE A 507 30.69 -9.64 -17.10
N PHE A 508 31.38 -10.39 -17.97
CA PHE A 508 32.81 -10.15 -18.24
C PHE A 508 33.06 -8.82 -18.96
N LYS A 509 32.20 -8.44 -19.91
CA LYS A 509 32.24 -7.10 -20.53
C LYS A 509 32.02 -5.98 -19.52
N GLU A 510 31.13 -6.16 -18.56
CA GLU A 510 30.93 -5.17 -17.49
C GLU A 510 32.16 -5.08 -16.58
N LEU A 511 32.91 -6.16 -16.35
CA LEU A 511 34.20 -6.09 -15.65
C LEU A 511 35.23 -5.27 -16.44
N ASP A 512 35.29 -5.43 -17.77
CA ASP A 512 36.14 -4.59 -18.64
C ASP A 512 35.77 -3.10 -18.46
N LEU A 513 34.47 -2.78 -18.52
CA LEU A 513 33.97 -1.42 -18.33
C LEU A 513 34.27 -0.84 -16.94
N MET A 514 34.24 -1.66 -15.88
CA MET A 514 34.60 -1.20 -14.52
C MET A 514 36.08 -0.77 -14.44
N VAL A 515 36.97 -1.48 -15.15
CA VAL A 515 38.38 -1.15 -15.24
C VAL A 515 38.58 0.14 -16.04
N GLU A 516 37.92 0.28 -17.18
CA GLU A 516 37.99 1.48 -18.03
C GLU A 516 37.48 2.73 -17.31
N LEU A 517 36.34 2.62 -16.62
CA LEU A 517 35.70 3.73 -15.90
C LEU A 517 36.26 3.95 -14.49
N LYS A 518 37.16 3.10 -14.01
CA LYS A 518 37.68 3.07 -12.63
C LYS A 518 36.57 3.13 -11.57
N ASN A 519 35.44 2.47 -11.83
CA ASN A 519 34.26 2.50 -10.95
C ASN A 519 33.88 1.10 -10.47
N ILE A 520 34.19 0.81 -9.21
CA ILE A 520 34.08 -0.53 -8.64
C ILE A 520 32.75 -0.72 -7.91
N LYS A 521 31.94 -1.64 -8.42
CA LYS A 521 30.69 -2.05 -7.76
C LYS A 521 30.94 -3.28 -6.88
N LYS A 522 31.34 -3.08 -5.61
CA LYS A 522 31.66 -4.19 -4.67
C LYS A 522 30.59 -5.28 -4.56
N LYS A 523 29.30 -4.92 -4.61
CA LYS A 523 28.18 -5.89 -4.60
C LYS A 523 28.22 -6.81 -5.84
N PHE A 524 28.52 -6.25 -7.02
CA PHE A 524 28.65 -6.99 -8.27
C PHE A 524 29.83 -7.97 -8.21
N LEU A 525 30.99 -7.54 -7.69
CA LEU A 525 32.15 -8.43 -7.53
C LEU A 525 31.86 -9.62 -6.61
N LYS A 526 31.19 -9.37 -5.48
CA LYS A 526 30.76 -10.46 -4.58
C LYS A 526 29.83 -11.45 -5.29
N TYR A 527 28.92 -10.96 -6.12
CA TYR A 527 28.04 -11.79 -6.94
C TYR A 527 28.84 -12.64 -7.94
N VAL A 528 29.79 -12.05 -8.68
CA VAL A 528 30.65 -12.80 -9.64
C VAL A 528 31.39 -13.92 -8.93
N GLN A 529 31.94 -13.66 -7.74
CA GLN A 529 32.61 -14.70 -6.93
C GLN A 529 31.65 -15.82 -6.53
N GLN A 530 30.40 -15.51 -6.17
CA GLN A 530 29.40 -16.49 -5.79
C GLN A 530 28.95 -17.36 -6.97
N VAL A 531 28.76 -16.77 -8.15
CA VAL A 531 28.43 -17.52 -9.39
C VAL A 531 29.60 -18.40 -9.81
N CYS A 532 30.83 -17.88 -9.74
CA CYS A 532 32.04 -18.61 -10.05
C CYS A 532 32.20 -19.85 -9.16
N ALA A 533 31.95 -19.72 -7.85
CA ALA A 533 31.97 -20.85 -6.92
C ALA A 533 30.95 -21.95 -7.25
N ARG A 534 29.85 -21.63 -7.94
CA ARG A 534 28.81 -22.59 -8.34
C ARG A 534 29.16 -23.39 -9.60
N ARG A 535 30.16 -22.94 -10.37
CA ARG A 535 30.70 -23.62 -11.58
C ARG A 535 29.62 -24.07 -12.57
N TYR A 536 28.65 -23.21 -12.88
CA TYR A 536 27.65 -23.50 -13.91
C TYR A 536 28.33 -23.70 -15.28
N PRO A 537 28.01 -24.76 -16.05
CA PRO A 537 28.59 -25.03 -17.37
C PRO A 537 28.61 -23.83 -18.32
N SER A 538 27.51 -23.08 -18.46
CA SER A 538 27.48 -21.89 -19.33
C SER A 538 28.37 -20.75 -18.82
N PHE A 539 28.54 -20.61 -17.51
CA PHE A 539 29.48 -19.65 -16.92
C PHE A 539 30.92 -20.07 -17.19
N MET A 540 31.23 -21.35 -17.02
CA MET A 540 32.56 -21.90 -17.30
C MET A 540 32.91 -21.77 -18.79
N ARG A 541 31.96 -22.03 -19.69
CA ARG A 541 32.12 -21.78 -21.14
C ARG A 541 32.44 -20.31 -21.44
N ALA A 542 31.74 -19.37 -20.80
CA ALA A 542 31.98 -17.93 -20.97
C ALA A 542 33.32 -17.48 -20.35
N LEU A 543 33.72 -18.09 -19.24
CA LEU A 543 35.00 -17.79 -18.61
C LEU A 543 36.17 -18.32 -19.46
N ASN A 544 36.06 -19.53 -20.00
CA ASN A 544 37.08 -20.13 -20.86
C ASN A 544 37.17 -19.46 -22.25
N SER A 545 36.14 -18.72 -22.69
CA SER A 545 36.20 -17.93 -23.93
C SER A 545 36.86 -16.57 -23.74
N MET A 546 37.14 -16.16 -22.50
CA MET A 546 37.82 -14.91 -22.20
C MET A 546 39.30 -14.99 -22.57
N GLN A 547 39.82 -13.94 -23.21
CA GLN A 547 41.25 -13.86 -23.56
C GLN A 547 42.10 -13.75 -22.28
N THR A 548 43.19 -14.52 -22.22
CA THR A 548 44.15 -14.54 -21.11
C THR A 548 44.72 -13.14 -20.83
N ASP A 549 45.00 -12.38 -21.89
CA ASP A 549 45.54 -11.01 -21.79
C ASP A 549 44.58 -10.06 -21.06
N THR A 550 43.27 -10.24 -21.24
CA THR A 550 42.25 -9.43 -20.56
C THR A 550 42.24 -9.73 -19.06
N LEU A 551 42.37 -11.01 -18.67
CA LEU A 551 42.46 -11.40 -17.26
C LEU A 551 43.73 -10.83 -16.59
N ILE A 552 44.85 -10.82 -17.30
CA ILE A 552 46.09 -10.18 -16.81
C ILE A 552 45.91 -8.67 -16.65
N ARG A 553 45.31 -7.99 -17.64
CA ARG A 553 45.00 -6.55 -17.55
C ARG A 553 44.09 -6.25 -16.36
N HIS A 554 43.08 -7.09 -16.11
CA HIS A 554 42.20 -6.97 -14.96
C HIS A 554 42.93 -7.19 -13.63
N LEU A 555 43.90 -8.10 -13.61
CA LEU A 555 44.71 -8.39 -12.44
C LEU A 555 45.62 -7.19 -12.07
N GLN A 556 46.04 -6.39 -13.04
CA GLN A 556 46.83 -5.17 -12.85
C GLN A 556 46.04 -3.98 -12.30
N PHE A 557 44.71 -4.10 -12.14
CA PHE A 557 43.89 -3.01 -11.64
C PHE A 557 44.09 -2.79 -10.13
N ASP A 558 44.27 -1.54 -9.73
CA ASP A 558 44.63 -1.12 -8.36
C ASP A 558 43.41 -1.12 -7.40
N ASP A 559 42.86 -2.32 -7.15
CA ASP A 559 41.89 -2.56 -6.08
C ASP A 559 41.93 -4.02 -5.59
N GLU A 560 42.15 -4.20 -4.29
CA GLU A 560 42.28 -5.53 -3.66
C GLU A 560 41.04 -6.40 -3.90
N THR A 561 39.82 -5.84 -3.85
CA THR A 561 38.59 -6.62 -3.99
C THR A 561 38.35 -7.09 -5.43
N PHE A 562 38.72 -6.25 -6.40
CA PHE A 562 38.70 -6.58 -7.82
C PHE A 562 39.75 -7.64 -8.14
N GLN A 563 41.01 -7.43 -7.73
CA GLN A 563 42.10 -8.40 -7.90
C GLN A 563 41.74 -9.78 -7.35
N LEU A 564 41.17 -9.85 -6.14
CA LEU A 564 40.73 -11.12 -5.55
C LEU A 564 39.62 -11.81 -6.37
N THR A 565 38.73 -11.04 -6.99
CA THR A 565 37.70 -11.58 -7.88
C THR A 565 38.34 -12.18 -9.13
N VAL A 566 39.28 -11.47 -9.76
CA VAL A 566 40.02 -11.96 -10.93
C VAL A 566 40.83 -13.21 -10.60
N ILE A 567 41.50 -13.25 -9.45
CA ILE A 567 42.21 -14.43 -8.96
C ILE A 567 41.26 -15.63 -8.86
N HIS A 568 40.06 -15.43 -8.29
CA HIS A 568 39.07 -16.50 -8.18
C HIS A 568 38.63 -17.01 -9.56
N LEU A 569 38.42 -16.11 -10.53
CA LEU A 569 38.12 -16.47 -11.91
C LEU A 569 39.26 -17.28 -12.56
N ILE A 570 40.51 -16.80 -12.50
CA ILE A 570 41.70 -17.49 -13.04
C ILE A 570 41.82 -18.89 -12.43
N THR A 571 41.68 -19.00 -11.11
CA THR A 571 41.79 -20.29 -10.41
C THR A 571 40.63 -21.23 -10.71
N SER A 572 39.57 -20.76 -11.35
CA SER A 572 38.40 -21.55 -11.72
C SER A 572 38.42 -22.02 -13.18
N LEU A 573 39.21 -21.41 -14.08
CA LEU A 573 39.38 -21.82 -15.48
C LEU A 573 39.56 -23.33 -15.62
N ASP A 574 39.12 -23.98 -16.69
CA ASP A 574 39.30 -25.44 -16.78
C ASP A 574 40.76 -25.83 -17.07
N VAL A 575 41.43 -25.06 -17.93
CA VAL A 575 42.84 -25.22 -18.28
C VAL A 575 43.57 -23.90 -18.02
N ILE A 576 44.70 -23.97 -17.32
CA ILE A 576 45.60 -22.83 -17.12
C ILE A 576 46.86 -23.13 -17.95
N SER A 577 47.13 -22.31 -18.98
CA SER A 577 48.32 -22.49 -19.81
C SER A 577 49.59 -22.12 -19.03
N PRO A 578 50.75 -22.73 -19.34
CA PRO A 578 52.03 -22.34 -18.75
C PRO A 578 52.36 -20.86 -18.98
N GLU A 579 52.00 -20.33 -20.16
CA GLU A 579 52.16 -18.92 -20.53
C GLU A 579 51.40 -18.00 -19.58
N LEU A 580 50.13 -18.33 -19.27
CA LEU A 580 49.32 -17.56 -18.32
C LEU A 580 49.93 -17.57 -16.91
N LEU A 581 50.51 -18.70 -16.46
CA LEU A 581 51.20 -18.76 -15.16
C LEU A 581 52.45 -17.88 -15.14
N GLU A 582 53.19 -17.83 -16.24
CA GLU A 582 54.37 -16.97 -16.36
C GLU A 582 53.97 -15.49 -16.35
N ASP A 583 52.91 -15.11 -17.06
CA ASP A 583 52.39 -13.75 -17.08
C ASP A 583 51.82 -13.32 -15.73
N ILE A 584 51.15 -14.23 -15.02
CA ILE A 584 50.76 -14.02 -13.62
C ILE A 584 51.98 -13.77 -12.75
N ALA A 585 53.02 -14.59 -12.85
CA ALA A 585 54.24 -14.44 -12.05
C ALA A 585 54.91 -13.09 -12.31
N ARG A 586 55.02 -12.68 -13.58
CA ARG A 586 55.51 -11.33 -13.96
C ARG A 586 54.63 -10.24 -13.36
N THR A 587 53.30 -10.37 -13.47
CA THR A 587 52.35 -9.38 -12.94
C THR A 587 52.47 -9.19 -11.42
N ILE A 588 52.64 -10.27 -10.66
CA ILE A 588 52.80 -10.24 -9.20
C ILE A 588 54.10 -9.55 -8.77
N THR A 589 55.16 -9.59 -9.61
CA THR A 589 56.43 -8.92 -9.29
C THR A 589 56.38 -7.39 -9.41
N HIS A 590 55.30 -6.83 -9.96
CA HIS A 590 55.08 -5.39 -9.99
C HIS A 590 54.59 -4.85 -8.62
N THR A 591 54.91 -3.59 -8.33
CA THR A 591 54.78 -2.93 -7.00
C THR A 591 53.35 -2.78 -6.47
N ASP A 592 52.35 -3.05 -7.29
CA ASP A 592 50.94 -2.70 -7.01
C ASP A 592 50.17 -3.89 -6.39
N PHE A 593 50.84 -5.03 -6.17
CA PHE A 593 50.28 -6.20 -5.52
C PHE A 593 50.51 -6.20 -4.01
N SER A 594 49.42 -6.19 -3.23
CA SER A 594 49.53 -6.37 -1.78
C SER A 594 50.05 -7.78 -1.45
N LEU A 595 50.93 -7.89 -0.45
CA LEU A 595 51.45 -9.19 0.04
C LEU A 595 50.31 -10.17 0.39
N LYS A 596 49.20 -9.64 0.91
CA LYS A 596 48.01 -10.40 1.27
C LYS A 596 47.30 -10.97 0.04
N THR A 597 47.19 -10.20 -1.04
CA THR A 597 46.62 -10.66 -2.31
C THR A 597 47.49 -11.76 -2.92
N THR A 598 48.80 -11.56 -2.96
CA THR A 598 49.78 -12.53 -3.47
C THR A 598 49.73 -13.85 -2.71
N LEU A 599 49.73 -13.80 -1.37
CA LEU A 599 49.60 -15.00 -0.54
C LEU A 599 48.29 -15.76 -0.79
N ARG A 600 47.17 -15.05 -1.00
CA ARG A 600 45.89 -15.68 -1.33
C ARG A 600 45.93 -16.33 -2.70
N MET A 601 46.51 -15.68 -3.70
CA MET A 601 46.64 -16.24 -5.05
C MET A 601 47.46 -17.55 -5.04
N ILE A 602 48.62 -17.55 -4.38
CA ILE A 602 49.46 -18.75 -4.24
C ILE A 602 48.68 -19.87 -3.56
N ARG A 603 47.93 -19.57 -2.50
CA ARG A 603 47.09 -20.58 -1.81
C ARG A 603 46.00 -21.15 -2.72
N PHE A 604 45.32 -20.33 -3.51
CA PHE A 604 44.29 -20.81 -4.44
C PHE A 604 44.89 -21.68 -5.56
N LEU A 605 46.00 -21.26 -6.16
CA LEU A 605 46.70 -22.05 -7.18
C LEU A 605 47.20 -23.38 -6.60
N HIS A 606 47.85 -23.36 -5.44
CA HIS A 606 48.31 -24.57 -4.76
C HIS A 606 47.15 -25.52 -4.43
N SER A 607 46.04 -24.99 -3.89
CA SER A 607 44.85 -25.79 -3.61
C SER A 607 44.31 -26.46 -4.88
N ARG A 608 44.29 -25.74 -6.01
CA ARG A 608 43.83 -26.27 -7.29
C ARG A 608 44.71 -27.42 -7.79
N PHE A 609 46.03 -27.24 -7.82
CA PHE A 609 46.96 -28.26 -8.31
C PHE A 609 46.98 -29.52 -7.42
N ASN A 610 46.86 -29.35 -6.10
CA ASN A 610 46.78 -30.49 -5.18
C ASN A 610 45.44 -31.25 -5.32
N LEU A 611 44.34 -30.57 -5.63
CA LEU A 611 43.04 -31.21 -5.91
C LEU A 611 43.06 -32.03 -7.21
N SER A 612 43.83 -31.61 -8.23
CA SER A 612 43.95 -32.38 -9.48
C SER A 612 44.72 -33.70 -9.30
N GLU A 613 45.67 -33.77 -8.37
CA GLU A 613 46.39 -35.02 -8.08
C GLU A 613 45.46 -36.09 -7.50
N TYR A 614 44.49 -35.73 -6.65
CA TYR A 614 43.52 -36.68 -6.08
C TYR A 614 42.49 -37.21 -7.09
N LEU A 615 42.13 -36.43 -8.12
CA LEU A 615 41.15 -36.86 -9.14
C LEU A 615 41.76 -37.78 -10.21
N HIS A 616 43.07 -37.72 -10.45
CA HIS A 616 43.75 -38.67 -11.34
C HIS A 616 44.00 -40.03 -10.69
N PHE A 617 44.21 -40.12 -9.37
CA PHE A 617 44.33 -41.42 -8.69
C PHE A 617 43.01 -42.21 -8.54
N GLY A 618 41.85 -41.60 -8.80
CA GLY A 618 40.54 -42.24 -8.65
C GLY A 618 39.98 -42.90 -9.92
N LYS A 619 40.51 -42.60 -11.12
CA LYS A 619 40.02 -43.17 -12.39
C LYS A 619 40.76 -44.42 -12.85
N ASP A 620 41.99 -44.64 -12.38
CA ASP A 620 42.82 -45.77 -12.83
C ASP A 620 42.65 -47.05 -11.97
N ASN A 621 41.71 -47.08 -11.03
CA ASN A 621 41.41 -48.26 -10.18
C ASN A 621 39.99 -48.84 -10.38
N LEU A 622 39.33 -48.51 -11.49
CA LEU A 622 38.09 -49.16 -11.93
C LEU A 622 38.19 -49.55 -13.41
N THR A 623 39.14 -50.44 -13.71
CA THR A 623 39.13 -51.34 -14.86
C THR A 623 39.63 -52.70 -14.44
#